data_AF-W2P1K7-F1
#
_entry.id   AF-W2P1K7-F1
#
_cell.length_a   1.000
_cell.length_b   1.000
_cell.length_c   1.000
_cell.angle_alpha   90.00
_cell.angle_beta   90.00
_cell.angle_gamma   90.00
#
_symmetry.space_group_name_H-M   'P 1'
#
loop_
_entity.id
_entity.type
_entity.pdbx_description
1 polymer ?
#
loop_
_entity_poly.entity_id
_entity_poly.type
_entity_poly.pdbx_seq_one_letter_code
_entity_poly.pdbx_strand_id
1 'polypeptide(L)'
;MPLQLEHDRRVYFLEQQVKDLEQHLRSECESSVKTQFQLMQQVADLKKTLQLKEQTTNYLNQQLNETLSAYRAQRQRADKLQLEIGSSTVQNQREQALREIIKRQVQQIREQQQRADQLQLEIDSKAVQDKREQALKKHIQKQEQQIRELQAALSESTSRLIEQQKTNERLQTSIELLEMRSEDENVLLEDERAHLGDQLESSDEALQIGTEVQAPMASTNAGEYTDQVLSERLNEQLREFEQERAQLLEQASDAVAAQQEVIMENRSCREAVLTCPISSDLLVDRVVTACCGKTFSSRALMRSFEQNPICPSCCETEVHFHPNQDMSILVQLHRSESSSLANDLVAEVDEVVTI
;
A
#
# COMPACT_ATOMS: atom_id res chain seq x y z
N MET A 1 105.19 -3.27 -111.06
CA MET A 1 104.82 -1.88 -110.72
C MET A 1 103.32 -1.54 -110.82
N PRO A 2 102.38 -2.36 -111.38
CA PRO A 2 100.93 -2.07 -111.27
C PRO A 2 100.22 -2.70 -110.06
N LEU A 3 100.66 -3.89 -109.62
CA LEU A 3 99.99 -4.69 -108.57
C LEU A 3 100.00 -4.06 -107.17
N GLN A 4 101.05 -3.30 -106.83
CA GLN A 4 101.18 -2.62 -105.52
C GLN A 4 100.16 -1.50 -105.35
N LEU A 5 99.90 -0.72 -106.40
CA LEU A 5 98.97 0.40 -106.37
C LEU A 5 97.51 -0.05 -106.20
N GLU A 6 97.16 -1.20 -106.78
CA GLU A 6 95.83 -1.82 -106.60
C GLU A 6 95.65 -2.40 -105.19
N HIS A 7 96.71 -2.98 -104.62
CA HIS A 7 96.70 -3.44 -103.23
C HIS A 7 96.54 -2.28 -102.26
N ASP A 8 97.27 -1.17 -102.45
CA ASP A 8 97.17 0.00 -101.57
C ASP A 8 95.77 0.65 -101.64
N ARG A 9 95.14 0.71 -102.82
CA ARG A 9 93.75 1.17 -102.97
C ARG A 9 92.75 0.26 -102.27
N ARG A 10 92.95 -1.06 -102.34
CA ARG A 10 92.09 -2.04 -101.68
C ARG A 10 92.25 -2.00 -100.16
N VAL A 11 93.47 -1.83 -99.66
CA VAL A 11 93.74 -1.62 -98.23
C VAL A 11 93.06 -0.34 -97.75
N TYR A 12 93.24 0.79 -98.46
CA TYR A 12 92.58 2.06 -98.11
C TYR A 12 91.04 1.94 -98.08
N PHE A 13 90.44 1.26 -99.05
CA PHE A 13 88.99 1.04 -99.07
C PHE A 13 88.52 0.18 -97.88
N LEU A 14 89.24 -0.88 -97.55
CA LEU A 14 88.93 -1.73 -96.39
C LEU A 14 89.13 -0.97 -95.07
N GLU A 15 90.18 -0.15 -94.95
CA GLU A 15 90.39 0.70 -93.78
C GLU A 15 89.26 1.71 -93.59
N GLN A 16 88.75 2.30 -94.67
CA GLN A 16 87.60 3.19 -94.61
C GLN A 16 86.33 2.44 -94.19
N GLN A 17 86.08 1.24 -94.75
CA GLN A 17 84.94 0.41 -94.32
C GLN A 17 85.02 0.01 -92.85
N VAL A 18 86.21 -0.32 -92.34
CA VAL A 18 86.42 -0.63 -90.93
C VAL A 18 86.11 0.61 -90.07
N LYS A 19 86.57 1.80 -90.45
CA LYS A 19 86.25 3.05 -89.74
C LYS A 19 84.75 3.36 -89.73
N ASP A 20 84.08 3.19 -90.87
CA ASP A 20 82.64 3.44 -90.98
C ASP A 20 81.84 2.44 -90.11
N LEU A 21 82.25 1.16 -90.09
CA LEU A 21 81.65 0.13 -89.23
C LEU A 21 81.92 0.38 -87.75
N GLU A 22 83.13 0.81 -87.38
CA GLU A 22 83.47 1.19 -86.01
C GLU A 22 82.63 2.39 -85.54
N GLN A 23 82.44 3.39 -86.40
CA GLN A 23 81.60 4.55 -86.09
C GLN A 23 80.13 4.14 -85.94
N HIS A 24 79.62 3.28 -86.83
CA HIS A 24 78.27 2.74 -86.74
C HIS A 24 78.06 1.99 -85.43
N LEU A 25 78.97 1.07 -85.10
CA LEU A 25 78.92 0.29 -83.88
C LEU A 25 78.95 1.18 -82.63
N ARG A 26 79.81 2.22 -82.61
CA ARG A 26 79.82 3.21 -81.52
C ARG A 26 78.48 3.93 -81.38
N SER A 27 77.89 4.38 -82.49
CA SER A 27 76.60 5.07 -82.45
C SER A 27 75.45 4.18 -81.97
N GLU A 28 75.44 2.90 -82.37
CA GLU A 28 74.48 1.92 -81.88
C GLU A 28 74.68 1.60 -80.41
N CYS A 29 75.94 1.46 -79.96
CA CYS A 29 76.26 1.27 -78.55
C CYS A 29 75.80 2.47 -77.71
N GLU A 30 76.05 3.70 -78.14
CA GLU A 30 75.60 4.92 -77.45
C GLU A 30 74.07 5.01 -77.38
N SER A 31 73.38 4.72 -78.49
CA SER A 31 71.92 4.67 -78.53
C SER A 31 71.34 3.58 -77.63
N SER A 32 71.95 2.39 -77.63
CA SER A 32 71.56 1.26 -76.79
C SER A 32 71.76 1.58 -75.30
N VAL A 33 72.89 2.16 -74.91
CA VAL A 33 73.14 2.57 -73.51
C VAL A 33 72.14 3.66 -73.07
N LYS A 34 71.85 4.64 -73.93
CA LYS A 34 70.88 5.70 -73.64
C LYS A 34 69.47 5.14 -73.43
N THR A 35 69.03 4.23 -74.29
CA THR A 35 67.72 3.57 -74.16
C THR A 35 67.65 2.67 -72.93
N GLN A 36 68.69 1.89 -72.64
CA GLN A 36 68.78 1.09 -71.41
C GLN A 36 68.70 1.96 -70.15
N PHE A 37 69.38 3.10 -70.12
CA PHE A 37 69.30 4.04 -69.01
C PHE A 37 67.89 4.61 -68.83
N GLN A 38 67.22 5.01 -69.93
CA GLN A 38 65.85 5.50 -69.90
C GLN A 38 64.87 4.44 -69.37
N LEU A 39 64.99 3.19 -69.81
CA LEU A 39 64.16 2.09 -69.32
C LEU A 39 64.42 1.82 -67.83
N MET A 40 65.68 1.84 -67.40
CA MET A 40 66.03 1.66 -65.98
C MET A 40 65.40 2.75 -65.10
N GLN A 41 65.41 4.00 -65.58
CA GLN A 41 64.77 5.12 -64.89
C GLN A 41 63.25 4.94 -64.82
N GLN A 42 62.60 4.55 -65.92
CA GLN A 42 61.16 4.27 -65.93
C GLN A 42 60.77 3.13 -64.97
N VAL A 43 61.55 2.05 -64.93
CA VAL A 43 61.32 0.94 -63.99
C VAL A 43 61.47 1.41 -62.54
N ALA A 44 62.44 2.28 -62.24
CA ALA A 44 62.62 2.83 -60.91
C ALA A 44 61.42 3.71 -60.48
N ASP A 45 60.90 4.54 -61.38
CA ASP A 45 59.74 5.40 -61.10
C ASP A 45 58.44 4.60 -60.96
N LEU A 46 58.25 3.58 -61.79
CA LEU A 46 57.13 2.63 -61.64
C LEU A 46 57.20 1.89 -60.30
N LYS A 47 58.39 1.47 -59.87
CA LYS A 47 58.58 0.79 -58.58
C LYS A 47 58.20 1.70 -57.41
N LYS A 48 58.60 2.98 -57.44
CA LYS A 48 58.18 3.96 -56.41
C LYS A 48 56.66 4.16 -56.40
N THR A 49 56.06 4.26 -57.58
CA THR A 49 54.61 4.43 -57.72
C THR A 49 53.86 3.21 -57.18
N LEU A 50 54.32 2.00 -57.48
CA LEU A 50 53.75 0.76 -56.96
C LEU A 50 53.83 0.71 -55.43
N GLN A 51 54.99 1.03 -54.86
CA GLN A 51 55.19 1.06 -53.41
C GLN A 51 54.24 2.05 -52.71
N LEU A 52 54.02 3.23 -53.29
CA LEU A 52 53.07 4.21 -52.77
C LEU A 52 51.61 3.69 -52.83
N LYS A 53 51.25 2.99 -53.91
CA LYS A 53 49.92 2.37 -54.07
C LYS A 53 49.71 1.24 -53.08
N GLU A 54 50.71 0.41 -52.82
CA GLU A 54 50.67 -0.64 -51.79
C GLU A 54 50.46 -0.04 -50.40
N GLN A 55 51.21 1.01 -50.04
CA GLN A 55 51.03 1.70 -48.77
C GLN A 55 49.61 2.28 -48.61
N THR A 56 49.10 2.91 -49.66
CA THR A 56 47.73 3.47 -49.68
C THR A 56 46.68 2.37 -49.51
N THR A 57 46.88 1.23 -50.20
CA THR A 57 45.97 0.09 -50.14
C THR A 57 45.96 -0.53 -48.74
N ASN A 58 47.12 -0.66 -48.10
CA ASN A 58 47.23 -1.16 -46.73
C ASN A 58 46.51 -0.24 -45.74
N TYR A 59 46.68 1.08 -45.89
CA TYR A 59 45.99 2.07 -45.06
C TYR A 59 44.46 1.97 -45.21
N LEU A 60 43.96 1.91 -46.45
CA LEU A 60 42.53 1.77 -46.72
C LEU A 60 41.96 0.44 -46.20
N ASN A 61 42.71 -0.65 -46.33
CA ASN A 61 42.32 -1.94 -45.77
C ASN A 61 42.25 -1.91 -44.24
N GLN A 62 43.16 -1.20 -43.59
CA GLN A 62 43.11 -1.01 -42.14
C GLN A 62 41.84 -0.25 -41.73
N GLN A 63 41.55 0.89 -42.36
CA GLN A 63 40.34 1.66 -42.08
C GLN A 63 39.06 0.86 -42.35
N LEU A 64 39.04 0.06 -43.41
CA LEU A 64 37.90 -0.79 -43.73
C LEU A 64 37.70 -1.87 -42.66
N ASN A 65 38.76 -2.47 -42.15
CA ASN A 65 38.67 -3.46 -41.08
C ASN A 65 38.20 -2.85 -39.76
N GLU A 66 38.70 -1.66 -39.40
CA GLU A 66 38.26 -0.91 -38.22
C GLU A 66 36.76 -0.57 -38.31
N THR A 67 36.31 -0.01 -39.44
CA THR A 67 34.88 0.31 -39.66
C THR A 67 33.99 -0.94 -39.65
N LEU A 68 34.42 -2.04 -40.29
CA LEU A 68 33.69 -3.32 -40.25
C LEU A 68 33.60 -3.89 -38.83
N SER A 69 34.68 -3.80 -38.04
CA SER A 69 34.66 -4.25 -36.64
C SER A 69 33.74 -3.41 -35.77
N ALA A 70 33.73 -2.09 -35.94
CA ALA A 70 32.82 -1.18 -35.27
C ALA A 70 31.36 -1.49 -35.62
N TYR A 71 31.07 -1.71 -36.91
CA TYR A 71 29.73 -2.10 -37.36
C TYR A 71 29.28 -3.43 -36.75
N ARG A 72 30.15 -4.45 -36.72
CA ARG A 72 29.85 -5.74 -36.08
C ARG A 72 29.55 -5.58 -34.59
N ALA A 73 30.33 -4.78 -33.87
CA ALA A 73 30.10 -4.51 -32.46
C ALA A 73 28.76 -3.79 -32.22
N GLN A 74 28.42 -2.82 -33.06
CA GLN A 74 27.12 -2.13 -33.00
C GLN A 74 25.95 -3.09 -33.24
N ARG A 75 26.08 -3.98 -34.23
CA ARG A 75 25.04 -4.99 -34.51
C ARG A 75 24.84 -5.96 -33.35
N GLN A 76 25.93 -6.45 -32.75
CA GLN A 76 25.84 -7.29 -31.55
C GLN A 76 25.17 -6.57 -30.36
N ARG A 77 25.40 -5.26 -30.19
CA ARG A 77 24.71 -4.46 -29.17
C ARG A 77 23.21 -4.36 -29.46
N ALA A 78 22.83 -4.13 -30.71
CA ALA A 78 21.42 -4.08 -31.12
C ALA A 78 20.70 -5.41 -30.87
N ASP A 79 21.33 -6.54 -31.21
CA ASP A 79 20.77 -7.88 -30.98
C ASP A 79 20.57 -8.16 -29.49
N LYS A 80 21.54 -7.76 -28.63
CA LYS A 80 21.40 -7.87 -27.16
C LYS A 80 20.23 -7.05 -26.62
N LEU A 81 20.12 -5.79 -27.04
CA LEU A 81 19.00 -4.92 -26.63
C LEU A 81 17.66 -5.51 -27.08
N GLN A 82 17.57 -6.10 -28.26
CA GLN A 82 16.34 -6.72 -28.75
C GLN A 82 15.94 -7.94 -27.91
N LEU A 83 16.90 -8.76 -27.47
CA LEU A 83 16.65 -9.86 -26.55
C LEU A 83 16.18 -9.38 -25.17
N GLU A 84 16.78 -8.31 -24.63
CA GLU A 84 16.38 -7.70 -23.36
C GLU A 84 14.96 -7.13 -23.43
N ILE A 85 14.60 -6.43 -24.51
CA ILE A 85 13.24 -5.93 -24.76
C ILE A 85 12.25 -7.10 -24.86
N GLY A 86 12.60 -8.17 -25.57
CA GLY A 86 11.78 -9.39 -25.66
C GLY A 86 11.54 -10.03 -24.30
N SER A 87 12.57 -10.12 -23.45
CA SER A 87 12.44 -10.64 -22.09
C SER A 87 11.57 -9.74 -21.20
N SER A 88 11.79 -8.43 -21.24
CA SER A 88 11.03 -7.45 -20.46
C SER A 88 9.55 -7.41 -20.85
N THR A 89 9.22 -7.53 -22.13
CA THR A 89 7.81 -7.59 -22.58
C THR A 89 7.09 -8.84 -22.07
N VAL A 90 7.73 -10.00 -22.10
CA VAL A 90 7.18 -11.24 -21.51
C VAL A 90 7.03 -11.12 -19.99
N GLN A 91 8.00 -10.50 -19.31
CA GLN A 91 7.94 -10.26 -17.87
C GLN A 91 6.80 -9.31 -17.50
N ASN A 92 6.62 -8.22 -18.25
CA ASN A 92 5.51 -7.27 -18.06
C ASN A 92 4.15 -7.93 -18.30
N GLN A 93 4.02 -8.80 -19.31
CA GLN A 93 2.79 -9.56 -19.55
C GLN A 93 2.47 -10.51 -18.39
N ARG A 94 3.47 -11.22 -17.85
CA ARG A 94 3.30 -12.07 -16.66
C ARG A 94 2.89 -11.26 -15.44
N GLU A 95 3.52 -10.10 -15.23
CA GLU A 95 3.18 -9.22 -14.12
C GLU A 95 1.75 -8.67 -14.23
N GLN A 96 1.31 -8.27 -15.42
CA GLN A 96 -0.08 -7.86 -15.68
C GLN A 96 -1.07 -9.00 -15.38
N ALA A 97 -0.76 -10.23 -15.80
CA ALA A 97 -1.60 -11.38 -15.51
C ALA A 97 -1.73 -11.63 -13.98
N LEU A 98 -0.63 -11.51 -13.24
CA LEU A 98 -0.64 -11.61 -11.77
C LEU A 98 -1.45 -10.49 -11.12
N ARG A 99 -1.32 -9.24 -11.60
CA ARG A 99 -2.10 -8.09 -11.12
C ARG A 99 -3.59 -8.30 -11.29
N GLU A 100 -4.03 -8.86 -12.43
CA GLU A 100 -5.44 -9.18 -12.66
C GLU A 100 -5.95 -10.30 -11.74
N ILE A 101 -5.13 -11.33 -11.48
CA ILE A 101 -5.48 -12.38 -10.52
C ILE A 101 -5.64 -11.82 -9.10
N ILE A 102 -4.68 -11.02 -8.65
CA ILE A 102 -4.72 -10.37 -7.33
C ILE A 102 -5.96 -9.48 -7.21
N LYS A 103 -6.26 -8.67 -8.24
CA LYS A 103 -7.44 -7.80 -8.27
C LYS A 103 -8.74 -8.60 -8.12
N ARG A 104 -8.85 -9.75 -8.79
CA ARG A 104 -10.00 -10.66 -8.64
C ARG A 104 -10.09 -11.27 -7.24
N GLN A 105 -8.97 -11.70 -6.67
CA GLN A 105 -8.93 -12.25 -5.31
C GLN A 105 -9.34 -11.21 -4.27
N VAL A 106 -8.84 -9.98 -4.36
CA VAL A 106 -9.21 -8.88 -3.46
C VAL A 106 -10.71 -8.58 -3.57
N GLN A 107 -11.26 -8.59 -4.80
CA GLN A 107 -12.70 -8.39 -5.00
C GLN A 107 -13.53 -9.52 -4.36
N GLN A 108 -13.11 -10.78 -4.51
CA GLN A 108 -13.78 -11.91 -3.87
C GLN A 108 -13.74 -11.82 -2.34
N ILE A 109 -12.60 -11.41 -1.76
CA ILE A 109 -12.46 -11.22 -0.31
C ILE A 109 -13.41 -10.14 0.18
N ARG A 110 -13.51 -9.00 -0.53
CA ARG A 110 -14.46 -7.93 -0.20
C ARG A 110 -15.91 -8.40 -0.24
N GLU A 111 -16.28 -9.16 -1.26
CA GLU A 111 -17.63 -9.71 -1.37
C GLU A 111 -17.94 -10.72 -0.26
N GLN A 112 -16.95 -11.54 0.14
CA GLN A 112 -17.09 -12.46 1.26
C GLN A 112 -17.24 -11.72 2.59
N GLN A 113 -16.46 -10.66 2.81
CA GLN A 113 -16.57 -9.81 4.00
C GLN A 113 -17.95 -9.15 4.08
N GLN A 114 -18.43 -8.55 2.99
CA GLN A 114 -19.76 -7.94 2.94
C GLN A 114 -20.88 -8.95 3.24
N ARG A 115 -20.76 -10.19 2.74
CA ARG A 115 -21.71 -11.26 3.06
C ARG A 115 -21.64 -11.67 4.52
N ALA A 116 -20.45 -11.74 5.10
CA ALA A 116 -20.27 -12.06 6.51
C ALA A 116 -20.88 -10.97 7.41
N ASP A 117 -20.65 -9.70 7.10
CA ASP A 117 -21.21 -8.55 7.83
C ASP A 117 -22.74 -8.55 7.75
N GLN A 118 -23.30 -8.87 6.57
CA GLN A 118 -24.75 -8.94 6.39
C GLN A 118 -25.37 -10.10 7.19
N LEU A 119 -24.74 -11.27 7.20
CA LEU A 119 -25.18 -12.40 8.02
C LEU A 119 -25.08 -12.07 9.52
N GLN A 120 -24.05 -11.35 9.94
CA GLN A 120 -23.89 -10.93 11.33
C GLN A 120 -25.03 -9.99 11.77
N LEU A 121 -25.37 -9.00 10.93
CA LEU A 121 -26.52 -8.12 11.15
C LEU A 121 -27.84 -8.88 11.26
N GLU A 122 -28.05 -9.90 10.43
CA GLU A 122 -29.26 -10.75 10.51
C GLU A 122 -29.31 -11.56 11.81
N ILE A 123 -28.17 -12.12 12.25
CA ILE A 123 -28.07 -12.85 13.52
C ILE A 123 -28.39 -11.92 14.69
N ASP A 124 -27.81 -10.72 14.71
CA ASP A 124 -28.02 -9.75 15.79
C ASP A 124 -29.47 -9.27 15.82
N SER A 125 -30.06 -8.98 14.66
CA SER A 125 -31.49 -8.62 14.54
C SER A 125 -32.39 -9.73 15.06
N LYS A 126 -32.09 -10.99 14.70
CA LYS A 126 -32.87 -12.15 15.15
C LYS A 126 -32.74 -12.36 16.66
N ALA A 127 -31.53 -12.20 17.22
CA ALA A 127 -31.31 -12.29 18.66
C ALA A 127 -32.09 -11.22 19.44
N VAL A 128 -32.18 -9.99 18.91
CA VAL A 128 -33.03 -8.94 19.50
C VAL A 128 -34.51 -9.30 19.43
N GLN A 129 -34.96 -9.83 18.30
CA GLN A 129 -36.35 -10.26 18.13
C GLN A 129 -36.71 -11.41 19.09
N ASP A 130 -35.84 -12.42 19.22
CA ASP A 130 -36.04 -13.55 20.13
C ASP A 130 -36.12 -13.09 21.59
N LYS A 131 -35.25 -12.15 22.01
CA LYS A 131 -35.32 -11.54 23.35
C LYS A 131 -36.64 -10.81 23.58
N ARG A 132 -37.13 -10.05 22.57
CA ARG A 132 -38.41 -9.34 22.65
C ARG A 132 -39.59 -10.31 22.74
N GLU A 133 -39.60 -11.37 21.94
CA GLU A 133 -40.63 -12.41 22.00
C GLU A 133 -40.62 -13.14 23.34
N GLN A 134 -39.45 -13.46 23.88
CA GLN A 134 -39.33 -14.11 25.19
C GLN A 134 -39.81 -13.21 26.32
N ALA A 135 -39.53 -11.91 26.27
CA ALA A 135 -40.05 -10.92 27.21
C ALA A 135 -41.59 -10.82 27.12
N LEU A 136 -42.14 -10.80 25.90
CA LEU A 136 -43.59 -10.77 25.68
C LEU A 136 -44.27 -12.02 26.25
N LYS A 137 -43.71 -13.22 26.00
CA LYS A 137 -44.21 -14.49 26.55
C LYS A 137 -44.22 -14.49 28.08
N LYS A 138 -43.16 -13.99 28.72
CA LYS A 138 -43.12 -13.85 30.19
C LYS A 138 -44.19 -12.88 30.70
N HIS A 139 -44.45 -11.78 29.98
CA HIS A 139 -45.49 -10.83 30.35
C HIS A 139 -46.89 -11.45 30.24
N ILE A 140 -47.17 -12.15 29.15
CA ILE A 140 -48.45 -12.87 28.94
C ILE A 140 -48.66 -13.91 30.06
N GLN A 141 -47.65 -14.73 30.37
CA GLN A 141 -47.74 -15.71 31.46
C GLN A 141 -48.06 -15.06 32.81
N LYS A 142 -47.44 -13.91 33.12
CA LYS A 142 -47.77 -13.15 34.33
C LYS A 142 -49.22 -12.65 34.33
N GLN A 143 -49.71 -12.13 33.21
CA GLN A 143 -51.09 -11.67 33.09
C GLN A 143 -52.08 -12.84 33.22
N GLU A 144 -51.82 -13.98 32.60
CA GLU A 144 -52.65 -15.19 32.74
C GLU A 144 -52.67 -15.71 34.17
N GLN A 145 -51.55 -15.62 34.90
CA GLN A 145 -51.50 -15.97 36.30
C GLN A 145 -52.34 -15.00 37.16
N GLN A 146 -52.21 -13.69 36.93
CA GLN A 146 -53.03 -12.68 37.62
C GLN A 146 -54.53 -12.88 37.35
N ILE A 147 -54.92 -13.19 36.11
CA ILE A 147 -56.32 -13.48 35.77
C ILE A 147 -56.82 -14.71 36.54
N ARG A 148 -56.02 -15.77 36.63
CA ARG A 148 -56.38 -16.98 37.40
C ARG A 148 -56.54 -16.68 38.89
N GLU A 149 -55.64 -15.88 39.47
CA GLU A 149 -55.73 -15.46 40.87
C GLU A 149 -56.97 -14.60 41.13
N LEU A 150 -57.28 -13.64 40.25
CA LEU A 150 -58.49 -12.82 40.32
C LEU A 150 -59.77 -13.67 40.19
N GLN A 151 -59.79 -14.65 39.28
CA GLN A 151 -60.91 -15.57 39.13
C GLN A 151 -61.10 -16.43 40.39
N ALA A 152 -60.01 -16.93 40.99
CA ALA A 152 -60.06 -17.69 42.23
C ALA A 152 -60.61 -16.84 43.39
N ALA A 153 -60.08 -15.63 43.57
CA ALA A 153 -60.55 -14.69 44.59
C ALA A 153 -62.03 -14.31 44.40
N LEU A 154 -62.47 -14.08 43.16
CA LEU A 154 -63.87 -13.83 42.85
C LEU A 154 -64.74 -15.03 43.24
N SER A 155 -64.33 -16.25 42.87
CA SER A 155 -65.07 -17.48 43.20
C SER A 155 -65.18 -17.74 44.70
N GLU A 156 -64.12 -17.41 45.45
CA GLU A 156 -64.09 -17.52 46.90
C GLU A 156 -65.02 -16.48 47.55
N SER A 157 -64.97 -15.22 47.09
CA SER A 157 -65.88 -14.17 47.57
C SER A 157 -67.35 -14.53 47.30
N THR A 158 -67.63 -15.12 46.13
CA THR A 158 -68.98 -15.55 45.75
C THR A 158 -69.45 -16.69 46.66
N SER A 159 -68.58 -17.66 46.94
CA SER A 159 -68.88 -18.77 47.86
C SER A 159 -69.17 -18.27 49.28
N ARG A 160 -68.36 -17.34 49.80
CA ARG A 160 -68.59 -16.72 51.11
C ARG A 160 -69.93 -15.98 51.16
N LEU A 161 -70.29 -15.27 50.09
CA LEU A 161 -71.54 -14.53 50.02
C LEU A 161 -72.77 -15.47 49.97
N ILE A 162 -72.66 -16.61 49.28
CA ILE A 162 -73.68 -17.66 49.29
C ILE A 162 -73.82 -18.29 50.68
N GLU A 163 -72.71 -18.58 51.37
CA GLU A 163 -72.75 -19.09 52.74
C GLU A 163 -73.39 -18.07 53.69
N GLN A 164 -73.04 -16.79 53.56
CA GLN A 164 -73.63 -15.72 54.35
C GLN A 164 -75.14 -15.57 54.10
N GLN A 165 -75.59 -15.70 52.85
CA GLN A 165 -77.02 -15.76 52.52
C GLN A 165 -77.71 -16.95 53.20
N LYS A 166 -77.14 -18.15 53.13
CA LYS A 166 -77.71 -19.33 53.80
C LYS A 166 -77.78 -19.16 55.32
N THR A 167 -76.78 -18.52 55.94
CA THR A 167 -76.84 -18.23 57.38
C THR A 167 -77.93 -17.21 57.70
N ASN A 168 -78.12 -16.18 56.86
CA ASN A 168 -79.18 -15.21 57.05
C ASN A 168 -80.58 -15.84 56.87
N GLU A 169 -80.77 -16.74 55.89
CA GLU A 169 -82.02 -17.49 55.71
C GLU A 169 -82.32 -18.38 56.93
N ARG A 170 -81.30 -19.03 57.51
CA ARG A 170 -81.44 -19.80 58.76
C ARG A 170 -81.80 -18.91 59.95
N LEU A 171 -81.21 -17.72 60.04
CA LEU A 171 -81.55 -16.75 61.07
C LEU A 171 -82.97 -16.23 60.88
N GLN A 172 -83.40 -15.90 59.66
CA GLN A 172 -84.77 -15.50 59.35
C GLN A 172 -85.78 -16.58 59.73
N THR A 173 -85.56 -17.83 59.31
CA THR A 173 -86.44 -18.95 59.72
C THR A 173 -86.43 -19.19 61.23
N SER A 174 -85.29 -18.99 61.91
CA SER A 174 -85.24 -19.05 63.38
C SER A 174 -86.00 -17.89 64.03
N ILE A 175 -85.95 -16.69 63.45
CA ILE A 175 -86.73 -15.52 63.91
C ILE A 175 -88.22 -15.81 63.72
N GLU A 176 -88.65 -16.28 62.55
CA GLU A 176 -90.05 -16.68 62.29
C GLU A 176 -90.55 -17.75 63.27
N LEU A 177 -89.71 -18.74 63.62
CA LEU A 177 -90.05 -19.76 64.62
C LEU A 177 -90.13 -19.19 66.04
N LEU A 178 -89.27 -18.22 66.37
CA LEU A 178 -89.33 -17.51 67.65
C LEU A 178 -90.53 -16.56 67.70
N GLU A 179 -90.89 -15.93 66.58
CA GLU A 179 -92.10 -15.11 66.44
C GLU A 179 -93.33 -16.00 66.64
N MET A 180 -93.46 -17.14 65.96
CA MET A 180 -94.57 -18.07 66.21
C MET A 180 -94.60 -18.60 67.64
N ARG A 181 -93.44 -18.91 68.25
CA ARG A 181 -93.38 -19.29 69.67
C ARG A 181 -93.79 -18.14 70.58
N SER A 182 -93.42 -16.90 70.24
CA SER A 182 -93.80 -15.71 70.99
C SER A 182 -95.26 -15.34 70.76
N GLU A 183 -95.85 -15.69 69.62
CA GLU A 183 -97.28 -15.58 69.33
C GLU A 183 -98.05 -16.64 70.11
N ASP A 184 -97.56 -17.88 70.18
CA ASP A 184 -98.11 -18.95 71.04
C ASP A 184 -97.98 -18.58 72.53
N GLU A 185 -96.83 -18.05 72.95
CA GLU A 185 -96.61 -17.50 74.28
C GLU A 185 -97.45 -16.23 74.50
N ASN A 186 -97.72 -15.40 73.49
CA ASN A 186 -98.63 -14.25 73.60
C ASN A 186 -100.09 -14.67 73.64
N VAL A 187 -100.50 -15.79 73.04
CA VAL A 187 -101.85 -16.36 73.19
C VAL A 187 -102.02 -16.94 74.61
N LEU A 188 -100.98 -17.60 75.14
CA LEU A 188 -100.95 -18.07 76.53
C LEU A 188 -100.83 -16.92 77.54
N LEU A 189 -100.12 -15.86 77.20
CA LEU A 189 -99.98 -14.63 77.99
C LEU A 189 -101.11 -13.64 77.74
N GLU A 190 -101.96 -13.79 76.71
CA GLU A 190 -103.23 -13.07 76.57
C GLU A 190 -104.30 -13.67 77.49
N ASP A 191 -104.23 -15.00 77.74
CA ASP A 191 -105.00 -15.66 78.80
C ASP A 191 -104.45 -15.36 80.21
N GLU A 192 -103.15 -15.08 80.38
CA GLU A 192 -102.55 -14.72 81.69
C GLU A 192 -102.37 -13.19 81.94
N ARG A 193 -102.52 -12.31 80.95
CA ARG A 193 -102.44 -10.84 81.09
C ARG A 193 -103.81 -10.14 81.10
N ALA A 194 -104.80 -10.77 81.71
CA ALA A 194 -105.92 -10.06 82.35
C ALA A 194 -105.62 -9.70 83.83
N HIS A 195 -104.37 -9.82 84.29
CA HIS A 195 -103.93 -9.33 85.60
C HIS A 195 -102.56 -8.65 85.54
N LEU A 196 -102.58 -7.32 85.70
CA LEU A 196 -101.57 -6.41 86.28
C LEU A 196 -100.10 -6.68 85.87
N GLY A 197 -99.36 -5.78 85.23
CA GLY A 197 -99.29 -4.33 85.44
C GLY A 197 -97.81 -3.96 85.61
N ASP A 198 -97.34 -3.06 84.74
CA ASP A 198 -96.23 -2.10 84.89
C ASP A 198 -94.74 -2.53 85.01
N GLN A 199 -93.99 -2.07 83.99
CA GLN A 199 -92.87 -1.11 84.03
C GLN A 199 -91.39 -1.55 83.79
N LEU A 200 -90.79 -0.87 82.79
CA LEU A 200 -89.38 -0.39 82.64
C LEU A 200 -88.27 -1.44 82.33
N GLU A 201 -87.14 -1.20 81.64
CA GLU A 201 -86.56 -0.18 80.73
C GLU A 201 -85.19 -0.73 80.23
N SER A 202 -84.78 -0.41 79.00
CA SER A 202 -83.37 -0.38 78.48
C SER A 202 -82.58 -1.71 78.42
N SER A 203 -81.52 -1.93 77.63
CA SER A 203 -80.67 -1.13 76.74
C SER A 203 -79.92 -2.08 75.78
N ASP A 204 -79.43 -1.49 74.70
CA ASP A 204 -78.55 -1.99 73.63
C ASP A 204 -77.16 -2.57 74.03
N GLU A 205 -76.51 -3.14 73.00
CA GLU A 205 -75.06 -3.11 72.66
C GLU A 205 -74.22 -4.42 72.61
N ALA A 206 -74.17 -4.96 71.39
CA ALA A 206 -73.00 -5.10 70.49
C ALA A 206 -71.62 -5.63 70.97
N LEU A 207 -71.14 -6.58 70.15
CA LEU A 207 -69.83 -7.23 70.08
C LEU A 207 -68.67 -6.30 69.66
N GLN A 208 -67.45 -6.59 70.14
CA GLN A 208 -66.21 -6.45 69.36
C GLN A 208 -65.04 -7.26 69.94
N ILE A 209 -64.59 -8.28 69.19
CA ILE A 209 -63.26 -8.90 69.34
C ILE A 209 -62.60 -8.77 67.96
N GLY A 210 -61.60 -7.90 67.87
CA GLY A 210 -60.74 -7.75 66.69
C GLY A 210 -59.31 -8.12 67.06
N THR A 211 -58.82 -9.23 66.49
CA THR A 211 -57.44 -9.69 66.59
C THR A 211 -56.70 -9.23 65.34
N GLU A 212 -55.74 -8.31 65.48
CA GLU A 212 -54.78 -7.98 64.42
C GLU A 212 -53.63 -8.99 64.42
N VAL A 213 -53.39 -9.63 63.26
CA VAL A 213 -52.19 -10.42 62.97
C VAL A 213 -51.38 -9.67 61.92
N GLN A 214 -50.16 -9.31 62.29
CA GLN A 214 -49.13 -8.73 61.43
C GLN A 214 -48.71 -9.70 60.31
N ALA A 215 -48.67 -9.22 59.08
CA ALA A 215 -47.96 -9.86 57.97
C ALA A 215 -46.52 -9.27 57.88
N PRO A 216 -45.47 -10.10 57.77
CA PRO A 216 -44.10 -9.61 57.56
C PRO A 216 -43.87 -9.26 56.08
N MET A 217 -43.33 -8.07 55.84
CA MET A 217 -42.78 -7.64 54.55
C MET A 217 -41.49 -8.41 54.25
N ALA A 218 -41.49 -9.20 53.18
CA ALA A 218 -40.30 -9.87 52.67
C ALA A 218 -39.45 -8.89 51.83
N SER A 219 -38.21 -8.69 52.28
CA SER A 219 -37.15 -7.90 51.64
C SER A 219 -36.70 -8.54 50.32
N THR A 220 -36.77 -7.77 49.23
CA THR A 220 -36.24 -8.14 47.92
C THR A 220 -34.77 -7.75 47.78
N ASN A 221 -33.85 -8.61 48.22
CA ASN A 221 -32.40 -8.44 48.03
C ASN A 221 -31.87 -9.12 46.76
N ALA A 222 -32.75 -9.57 45.85
CA ALA A 222 -32.37 -10.34 44.67
C ALA A 222 -31.99 -9.48 43.44
N GLY A 223 -32.27 -8.18 43.45
CA GLY A 223 -32.00 -7.28 42.32
C GLY A 223 -30.57 -6.72 42.28
N GLU A 224 -29.95 -6.50 43.44
CA GLU A 224 -28.65 -5.82 43.55
C GLU A 224 -27.47 -6.68 43.04
N TYR A 225 -27.55 -8.01 43.19
CA TYR A 225 -26.49 -8.93 42.76
C TYR A 225 -26.40 -9.07 41.23
N THR A 226 -27.54 -9.05 40.54
CA THR A 226 -27.59 -9.16 39.07
C THR A 226 -27.12 -7.89 38.37
N ASP A 227 -27.37 -6.72 38.97
CA ASP A 227 -26.90 -5.43 38.45
C ASP A 227 -25.39 -5.27 38.63
N GLN A 228 -24.83 -5.75 39.74
CA GLN A 228 -23.37 -5.76 39.95
C GLN A 228 -22.65 -6.61 38.90
N VAL A 229 -23.10 -7.84 38.65
CA VAL A 229 -22.46 -8.73 37.65
C VAL A 229 -22.55 -8.17 36.23
N LEU A 230 -23.67 -7.53 35.87
CA LEU A 230 -23.81 -6.85 34.57
C LEU A 230 -22.89 -5.63 34.47
N SER A 231 -22.78 -4.83 35.53
CA SER A 231 -21.90 -3.66 35.56
C SER A 231 -20.42 -4.05 35.45
N GLU A 232 -19.99 -5.13 36.11
CA GLU A 232 -18.63 -5.66 36.02
C GLU A 232 -18.30 -6.13 34.60
N ARG A 233 -19.23 -6.85 33.95
CA ARG A 233 -19.04 -7.32 32.59
C ARG A 233 -19.01 -6.17 31.57
N LEU A 234 -19.83 -5.14 31.77
CA LEU A 234 -19.83 -3.96 30.90
C LEU A 234 -18.52 -3.17 31.02
N ASN A 235 -18.04 -3.00 32.26
CA ASN A 235 -16.75 -2.35 32.52
C ASN A 235 -15.58 -3.13 31.94
N GLU A 236 -15.62 -4.47 31.96
CA GLU A 236 -14.59 -5.30 31.32
C GLU A 236 -14.58 -5.10 29.80
N GLN A 237 -15.74 -5.11 29.15
CA GLN A 237 -15.83 -4.86 27.70
C GLN A 237 -15.38 -3.44 27.31
N LEU A 238 -15.67 -2.44 28.15
CA LEU A 238 -15.17 -1.08 27.96
C LEU A 238 -13.63 -1.03 28.06
N ARG A 239 -13.05 -1.72 29.05
CA ARG A 239 -11.59 -1.81 29.19
C ARG A 239 -10.94 -2.50 27.99
N GLU A 240 -11.50 -3.62 27.53
CA GLU A 240 -11.01 -4.34 26.35
C GLU A 240 -11.08 -3.45 25.10
N PHE A 241 -12.18 -2.73 24.89
CA PHE A 241 -12.34 -1.82 23.76
C PHE A 241 -11.38 -0.62 23.83
N GLU A 242 -11.21 -0.01 25.00
CA GLU A 242 -10.25 1.07 25.20
C GLU A 242 -8.81 0.60 24.97
N GLN A 243 -8.48 -0.61 25.39
CA GLN A 243 -7.18 -1.23 25.15
C GLN A 243 -6.95 -1.51 23.65
N GLU A 244 -7.94 -2.06 22.95
CA GLU A 244 -7.86 -2.29 21.51
C GLU A 244 -7.70 -0.97 20.74
N ARG A 245 -8.48 0.06 21.13
CA ARG A 245 -8.35 1.40 20.57
C ARG A 245 -6.96 1.99 20.81
N ALA A 246 -6.41 1.83 22.01
CA ALA A 246 -5.06 2.32 22.32
C ALA A 246 -4.00 1.61 21.45
N GLN A 247 -4.11 0.29 21.28
CA GLN A 247 -3.21 -0.48 20.41
C GLN A 247 -3.32 -0.05 18.94
N LEU A 248 -4.53 0.21 18.43
CA LEU A 248 -4.73 0.69 17.06
C LEU A 248 -4.15 2.10 16.86
N LEU A 249 -4.28 2.98 17.86
CA LEU A 249 -3.69 4.32 17.81
C LEU A 249 -2.16 4.26 17.85
N GLU A 250 -1.58 3.39 18.68
CA GLU A 250 -0.14 3.15 18.72
C GLU A 250 0.37 2.59 17.39
N GLN A 251 -0.29 1.58 16.82
CA GLN A 251 0.04 1.05 15.51
C GLN A 251 -0.07 2.10 14.39
N ALA A 252 -1.08 2.97 14.43
CA ALA A 252 -1.21 4.06 13.47
C ALA A 252 -0.07 5.08 13.63
N SER A 253 0.30 5.42 14.87
CA SER A 253 1.44 6.29 15.16
C SER A 253 2.76 5.70 14.67
N ASP A 254 3.00 4.42 14.94
CA ASP A 254 4.20 3.69 14.51
C ASP A 254 4.27 3.59 12.99
N ALA A 255 3.13 3.35 12.32
CA ALA A 255 3.05 3.31 10.87
C ALA A 255 3.39 4.67 10.24
N VAL A 256 2.91 5.77 10.83
CA VAL A 256 3.25 7.13 10.40
C VAL A 256 4.73 7.41 10.62
N ALA A 257 5.28 7.05 11.78
CA ALA A 257 6.70 7.23 12.08
C ALA A 257 7.59 6.44 11.11
N ALA A 258 7.27 5.17 10.84
CA ALA A 258 7.98 4.34 9.88
C ALA A 258 7.88 4.90 8.45
N GLN A 259 6.71 5.41 8.06
CA GLN A 259 6.54 6.06 6.76
C GLN A 259 7.40 7.33 6.66
N GLN A 260 7.45 8.15 7.72
CA GLN A 260 8.28 9.35 7.79
C GLN A 260 9.77 8.99 7.66
N GLU A 261 10.22 7.95 8.36
CA GLU A 261 11.60 7.46 8.31
C GLU A 261 11.97 7.02 6.89
N VAL A 262 11.12 6.21 6.24
CA VAL A 262 11.34 5.77 4.85
C VAL A 262 11.38 6.96 3.89
N ILE A 263 10.53 7.97 4.07
CA ILE A 263 10.55 9.19 3.24
C ILE A 263 11.87 9.95 3.43
N MET A 264 12.32 10.12 4.67
CA MET A 264 13.56 10.82 5.00
C MET A 264 14.80 10.06 4.48
N GLU A 265 14.83 8.74 4.61
CA GLU A 265 15.92 7.90 4.10
C GLU A 265 15.99 7.94 2.56
N ASN A 266 14.85 7.78 1.88
CA ASN A 266 14.79 7.90 0.42
C ASN A 266 15.25 9.28 -0.05
N ARG A 267 14.88 10.35 0.67
CA ARG A 267 15.31 11.71 0.37
C ARG A 267 16.83 11.87 0.53
N SER A 268 17.39 11.40 1.64
CA SER A 268 18.83 11.42 1.92
C SER A 268 19.62 10.66 0.85
N CYS A 269 19.16 9.46 0.47
CA CYS A 269 19.76 8.66 -0.60
C CYS A 269 19.72 9.38 -1.95
N ARG A 270 18.61 10.07 -2.29
CA ARG A 270 18.51 10.87 -3.52
C ARG A 270 19.46 12.06 -3.49
N GLU A 271 19.54 12.78 -2.36
CA GLU A 271 20.42 13.94 -2.20
C GLU A 271 21.91 13.56 -2.29
N ALA A 272 22.30 12.40 -1.75
CA ALA A 272 23.67 11.90 -1.84
C ALA A 272 24.16 11.73 -3.30
N VAL A 273 23.28 11.34 -4.22
CA VAL A 273 23.61 11.23 -5.67
C VAL A 273 23.77 12.61 -6.33
N LEU A 274 23.08 13.62 -5.81
CA LEU A 274 23.09 15.00 -6.31
C LEU A 274 24.17 15.87 -5.67
N THR A 275 24.96 15.31 -4.76
CA THR A 275 25.98 16.00 -4.00
C THR A 275 27.35 15.80 -4.64
N CYS A 276 28.13 16.87 -4.72
CA CYS A 276 29.49 16.81 -5.24
C CYS A 276 30.40 16.07 -4.24
N PRO A 277 31.14 15.03 -4.68
CA PRO A 277 32.04 14.29 -3.79
C PRO A 277 33.20 15.12 -3.22
N ILE A 278 33.51 16.27 -3.82
CA ILE A 278 34.64 17.13 -3.41
C ILE A 278 34.17 18.24 -2.47
N SER A 279 33.08 18.94 -2.80
CA SER A 279 32.60 20.07 -2.01
C SER A 279 31.54 19.69 -0.98
N SER A 280 30.98 18.50 -1.05
CA SER A 280 29.83 18.05 -0.23
C SER A 280 28.57 18.92 -0.36
N ASP A 281 28.52 19.79 -1.37
CA ASP A 281 27.36 20.61 -1.72
C ASP A 281 26.62 20.02 -2.93
N LEU A 282 25.36 20.42 -3.13
CA LEU A 282 24.62 20.11 -4.36
C LEU A 282 25.41 20.53 -5.62
N LEU A 283 25.35 19.69 -6.65
CA LEU A 283 26.12 19.88 -7.88
C LEU A 283 25.81 21.21 -8.60
N VAL A 284 26.85 22.00 -8.87
CA VAL A 284 26.80 23.27 -9.61
C VAL A 284 27.69 23.18 -10.84
N ASP A 285 27.18 23.59 -12.00
CA ASP A 285 27.88 23.49 -13.29
C ASP A 285 28.49 22.09 -13.48
N ARG A 286 27.63 21.08 -13.37
CA ARG A 286 28.01 19.67 -13.20
C ARG A 286 28.71 19.12 -14.44
N VAL A 287 29.83 18.45 -14.21
CA VAL A 287 30.64 17.78 -15.21
C VAL A 287 30.83 16.32 -14.83
N VAL A 288 30.75 15.43 -15.82
CA VAL A 288 30.99 14.00 -15.66
C VAL A 288 32.36 13.64 -16.19
N THR A 289 33.12 12.85 -15.42
CA THR A 289 34.41 12.32 -15.82
C THR A 289 34.23 11.12 -16.76
N ALA A 290 34.96 11.08 -17.88
CA ALA A 290 34.92 9.95 -18.81
C ALA A 290 35.55 8.67 -18.24
N CYS A 291 36.52 8.79 -17.32
CA CYS A 291 37.25 7.65 -16.76
C CYS A 291 36.40 6.76 -15.84
N CYS A 292 35.56 7.34 -14.97
CA CYS A 292 34.77 6.58 -13.98
C CYS A 292 33.29 6.96 -13.93
N GLY A 293 32.83 7.85 -14.81
CA GLY A 293 31.43 8.26 -14.89
C GLY A 293 30.92 9.08 -13.68
N LYS A 294 31.80 9.53 -12.79
CA LYS A 294 31.42 10.33 -11.62
C LYS A 294 31.15 11.77 -12.00
N THR A 295 30.12 12.35 -11.37
CA THR A 295 29.72 13.74 -11.60
C THR A 295 30.23 14.62 -10.46
N PHE A 296 30.79 15.77 -10.81
CA PHE A 296 31.32 16.76 -9.89
C PHE A 296 30.85 18.15 -10.26
N SER A 297 30.90 19.09 -9.31
CA SER A 297 30.77 20.51 -9.60
C SER A 297 32.02 20.97 -10.35
N SER A 298 31.87 21.63 -11.52
CA SER A 298 33.00 22.02 -12.37
C SER A 298 34.06 22.80 -11.59
N ARG A 299 33.65 23.81 -10.82
CA ARG A 299 34.58 24.62 -10.01
C ARG A 299 35.35 23.81 -8.97
N ALA A 300 34.69 22.86 -8.31
CA ALA A 300 35.33 22.01 -7.30
C ALA A 300 36.35 21.05 -7.95
N LEU A 301 35.99 20.50 -9.10
CA LEU A 301 36.86 19.61 -9.87
C LEU A 301 38.08 20.34 -10.42
N MET A 302 37.90 21.52 -11.01
CA MET A 302 39.00 22.33 -11.56
C MET A 302 40.03 22.68 -10.48
N ARG A 303 39.59 23.12 -9.29
CA ARG A 303 40.50 23.37 -8.16
C ARG A 303 41.25 22.12 -7.70
N SER A 304 40.56 20.96 -7.71
CA SER A 304 41.22 19.69 -7.37
C SER A 304 42.29 19.33 -8.40
N PHE A 305 42.02 19.56 -9.69
CA PHE A 305 42.97 19.30 -10.79
C PHE A 305 44.15 20.26 -10.79
N GLU A 306 43.96 21.51 -10.39
CA GLU A 306 45.04 22.49 -10.18
C GLU A 306 46.05 22.02 -9.11
N GLN A 307 45.57 21.30 -8.09
CA GLN A 307 46.41 20.76 -7.02
C GLN A 307 47.05 19.42 -7.41
N ASN A 308 46.28 18.52 -8.02
CA ASN A 308 46.73 17.21 -8.47
C ASN A 308 45.97 16.82 -9.74
N PRO A 309 46.63 16.63 -10.90
CA PRO A 309 45.99 16.34 -12.19
C PRO A 309 45.61 14.86 -12.30
N ILE A 310 44.85 14.37 -11.31
CA ILE A 310 44.44 12.98 -11.17
C ILE A 310 42.95 12.98 -10.81
N CYS A 311 42.19 12.01 -11.34
CA CYS A 311 40.78 11.87 -10.99
C CYS A 311 40.59 11.65 -9.47
N PRO A 312 39.81 12.51 -8.77
CA PRO A 312 39.61 12.36 -7.33
C PRO A 312 38.87 11.08 -6.90
N SER A 313 38.21 10.40 -7.84
CA SER A 313 37.45 9.17 -7.52
C SER A 313 38.14 7.88 -7.91
N CYS A 314 38.86 7.83 -9.04
CA CYS A 314 39.46 6.59 -9.55
C CYS A 314 40.98 6.66 -9.74
N CYS A 315 41.59 7.79 -9.38
CA CYS A 315 43.03 8.03 -9.45
C CYS A 315 43.67 7.91 -10.84
N GLU A 316 42.88 8.04 -11.92
CA GLU A 316 43.37 8.02 -13.31
C GLU A 316 44.02 9.35 -13.72
N THR A 317 45.05 9.32 -14.56
CA THR A 317 45.80 10.51 -15.00
C THR A 317 45.26 11.13 -16.29
N GLU A 318 44.71 10.33 -17.20
CA GLU A 318 44.07 10.83 -18.43
C GLU A 318 42.58 11.05 -18.19
N VAL A 319 42.22 12.27 -17.81
CA VAL A 319 40.84 12.60 -17.42
C VAL A 319 40.23 13.63 -18.36
N HIS A 320 39.16 13.20 -19.04
CA HIS A 320 38.30 14.07 -19.84
C HIS A 320 36.98 14.31 -19.13
N PHE A 321 36.41 15.51 -19.31
CA PHE A 321 35.15 15.90 -18.67
C PHE A 321 34.17 16.44 -19.70
N HIS A 322 32.89 16.15 -19.49
CA HIS A 322 31.81 16.62 -20.33
C HIS A 322 30.69 17.19 -19.45
N PRO A 323 29.98 18.24 -19.88
CA PRO A 323 28.81 18.73 -19.15
C PRO A 323 27.77 17.64 -18.95
N ASN A 324 27.22 17.51 -17.74
CA ASN A 324 26.13 16.59 -17.44
C ASN A 324 24.82 17.37 -17.30
N GLN A 325 24.05 17.43 -18.39
CA GLN A 325 22.78 18.17 -18.43
C GLN A 325 21.64 17.43 -17.72
N ASP A 326 21.65 16.09 -17.70
CA ASP A 326 20.58 15.31 -17.05
C ASP A 326 20.56 15.56 -15.52
N MET A 327 21.74 15.68 -14.92
CA MET A 327 21.89 16.06 -13.52
C MET A 327 21.41 17.49 -13.22
N SER A 328 21.25 18.35 -14.24
CA SER A 328 20.62 19.68 -14.09
C SER A 328 19.20 19.56 -13.60
N ILE A 329 18.45 18.70 -14.26
CA ILE A 329 17.01 18.56 -14.08
C ILE A 329 16.79 17.97 -12.69
N LEU A 330 17.57 16.95 -12.33
CA LEU A 330 17.47 16.30 -11.02
C LEU A 330 17.82 17.24 -9.85
N VAL A 331 18.89 18.04 -9.97
CA VAL A 331 19.23 19.03 -8.94
C VAL A 331 18.15 20.11 -8.83
N GLN A 332 17.57 20.55 -9.95
CA GLN A 332 16.51 21.55 -9.94
C GLN A 332 15.22 21.01 -9.30
N LEU A 333 14.82 19.78 -9.64
CA LEU A 333 13.67 19.10 -9.04
C LEU A 333 13.86 18.95 -7.53
N HIS A 334 15.04 18.51 -7.08
CA HIS A 334 15.35 18.37 -5.67
C HIS A 334 15.30 19.71 -4.90
N ARG A 335 15.76 20.80 -5.53
CA ARG A 335 15.64 22.14 -4.95
C ARG A 335 14.19 22.60 -4.84
N SER A 336 13.35 22.34 -5.85
CA SER A 336 11.92 22.67 -5.80
C SER A 336 11.19 21.85 -4.75
N GLU A 337 11.45 20.54 -4.65
CA GLU A 337 10.89 19.66 -3.62
C GLU A 337 11.29 20.14 -2.21
N SER A 338 12.54 20.54 -2.03
CA SER A 338 13.03 21.04 -0.74
C SER A 338 12.45 22.40 -0.38
N SER A 339 12.17 23.25 -1.38
CA SER A 339 11.59 24.58 -1.17
C SER A 339 10.08 24.51 -0.89
N SER A 340 9.35 23.59 -1.53
CA SER A 340 7.92 23.39 -1.24
C SER A 340 7.72 22.87 0.18
N LEU A 341 8.54 21.92 0.62
CA LEU A 341 8.47 21.39 1.98
C LEU A 341 8.86 22.41 3.05
N ALA A 342 9.81 23.32 2.74
CA ALA A 342 10.15 24.41 3.64
C ALA A 342 8.98 25.40 3.82
N ASN A 343 8.17 25.61 2.78
CA ASN A 343 6.99 26.46 2.86
C ASN A 343 5.82 25.79 3.61
N ASP A 344 5.65 24.47 3.46
CA ASP A 344 4.61 23.71 4.18
C ASP A 344 4.91 23.65 5.69
N LEU A 345 6.18 23.54 6.09
CA LEU A 345 6.61 23.61 7.50
C LEU A 345 6.47 25.02 8.11
N VAL A 346 6.46 26.08 7.31
CA VAL A 346 6.20 27.45 7.79
C VAL A 346 4.69 27.67 7.96
N ALA A 347 3.86 27.07 7.11
CA ALA A 347 2.40 27.15 7.22
C ALA A 347 1.85 26.40 8.46
N GLU A 348 2.42 25.26 8.83
CA GLU A 348 2.02 24.53 10.06
C GLU A 348 2.42 25.26 11.35
N VAL A 349 3.47 26.10 11.33
CA VAL A 349 3.90 26.86 12.53
C VAL A 349 3.02 28.10 12.75
N ASP A 350 2.50 28.73 11.70
CA ASP A 350 1.56 29.86 11.83
C ASP A 350 0.15 29.42 12.28
N GLU A 351 -0.26 28.18 11.99
CA GLU A 351 -1.57 27.65 12.42
C GLU A 351 -1.59 27.17 13.89
N VAL A 352 -0.42 26.81 14.45
CA VAL A 352 -0.29 26.39 15.86
C VAL A 352 -0.10 27.58 16.84
N VAL A 353 0.31 28.75 16.35
CA VAL A 353 0.44 29.97 17.19
C VAL A 353 -0.88 30.75 17.33
N THR A 354 -1.95 30.32 16.66
CA THR A 354 -3.25 31.03 16.63
C THR A 354 -4.43 30.21 17.19
N ILE A 355 -4.19 29.32 18.17
CA ILE A 355 -5.24 28.65 18.97
C ILE A 355 -5.04 28.95 20.46
#